data_AF-A0A3C1D9I8-F1
#
_entry.id   AF-A0A3C1D9I8-F1
#
_cell.length_a   1.000
_cell.length_b   1.000
_cell.length_c   1.000
_cell.angle_alpha   90.00
_cell.angle_beta   90.00
_cell.angle_gamma   90.00
#
_symmetry.space_group_name_H-M   'P 1'
#
loop_
_entity.id
_entity.type
_entity.pdbx_description
1 polymer ?
#
loop_
_entity_poly.entity_id
_entity_poly.type
_entity_poly.pdbx_seq_one_letter_code
_entity_poly.pdbx_strand_id
1 'polypeptide(L)'
;MSYVATVLRVMIASPSDVTEARDAVEKAVHGWNDANARNKGVILQPWRWETSAVPVMGAHPQKLINAQGVDDSDIVFALFGGRLGSPTPDAISGTAEEVDRALELGKPVHLYFSTAPLPNDIDTAQLDALRAFKKDMQDRGLLGEFNNSEQLNHEVWKAIEHDIVALKLDSIPAAQSQPSGVDFLVQPHQEREVSGVNSKGAPRYTTKHWLDITNTGDRDAEGVAFESVGEDSAMFIAGPEGPTTIHRGQTRRLPVMFTFGGSGDPVLRIQWAEDDEDKHRDFHVG
;
A
#
# COMPACT_ATOMS: atom_id res chain seq x y z
N MET A 1 12.80 8.48 -2.33
CA MET A 1 12.76 7.13 -2.96
C MET A 1 11.36 6.58 -2.74
N SER A 2 10.79 5.93 -3.75
CA SER A 2 9.50 5.22 -3.63
C SER A 2 9.65 3.99 -2.74
N TYR A 3 8.53 3.53 -2.17
CA TYR A 3 8.44 2.28 -1.39
C TYR A 3 7.11 1.60 -1.68
N VAL A 4 7.07 0.27 -1.52
CA VAL A 4 5.84 -0.51 -1.58
C VAL A 4 5.16 -0.46 -0.22
N ALA A 5 3.85 -0.29 -0.20
CA ALA A 5 3.06 -0.30 1.03
C ALA A 5 1.70 -0.96 0.81
N THR A 6 1.21 -1.65 1.85
CA THR A 6 -0.18 -2.09 1.94
C THR A 6 -1.04 -0.90 2.36
N VAL A 7 -2.11 -0.63 1.63
CA VAL A 7 -3.05 0.44 1.99
C VAL A 7 -4.20 -0.16 2.80
N LEU A 8 -4.45 0.38 3.99
CA LEU A 8 -5.65 0.10 4.77
C LEU A 8 -6.58 1.29 4.69
N ARG A 9 -7.85 1.06 4.38
CA ARG A 9 -8.86 2.11 4.35
C ARG A 9 -9.48 2.29 5.73
N VAL A 10 -9.41 3.51 6.25
CA VAL A 10 -9.90 3.87 7.58
C VAL A 10 -11.16 4.71 7.43
N MET A 11 -12.32 4.13 7.72
CA MET A 11 -13.58 4.87 7.72
C MET A 11 -13.72 5.70 8.99
N ILE A 12 -14.05 6.98 8.84
CA ILE A 12 -14.35 7.90 9.94
C ILE A 12 -15.84 8.22 9.89
N ALA A 13 -16.58 7.60 10.79
CA ALA A 13 -18.02 7.73 10.96
C ALA A 13 -18.32 8.74 12.07
N SER A 14 -19.19 9.71 11.82
CA SER A 14 -19.62 10.63 12.87
C SER A 14 -20.94 11.33 12.54
N PRO A 15 -21.72 11.72 13.56
CA PRO A 15 -22.76 12.71 13.38
C PRO A 15 -22.17 14.09 13.04
N SER A 16 -23.03 15.04 12.69
CA SER A 16 -22.62 16.36 12.17
C SER A 16 -22.05 17.32 13.23
N ASP A 17 -22.27 17.06 14.52
CA ASP A 17 -21.91 17.94 15.64
C ASP A 17 -20.45 17.79 16.11
N VAL A 18 -19.69 16.84 15.56
CA VAL A 18 -18.30 16.55 15.97
C VAL A 18 -17.28 16.82 14.87
N THR A 19 -17.44 17.94 14.17
CA THR A 19 -16.58 18.29 13.03
C THR A 19 -15.10 18.37 13.39
N GLU A 20 -14.77 19.02 14.50
CA GLU A 20 -13.39 19.16 14.96
C GLU A 20 -12.76 17.80 15.34
N ALA A 21 -13.57 16.89 15.89
CA ALA A 21 -13.09 15.55 16.27
C ALA A 21 -12.78 14.70 15.03
N ARG A 22 -13.66 14.67 14.02
CA ARG A 22 -13.40 13.93 12.77
C ARG A 22 -12.19 14.49 12.01
N ASP A 23 -12.03 15.81 11.97
CA ASP A 23 -10.86 16.45 11.37
C ASP A 23 -9.58 16.10 12.14
N ALA A 24 -9.67 15.97 13.47
CA ALA A 24 -8.56 15.52 14.30
C ALA A 24 -8.19 14.04 14.03
N VAL A 25 -9.16 13.16 13.80
CA VAL A 25 -8.88 11.76 13.41
C VAL A 25 -8.19 11.69 12.05
N GLU A 26 -8.68 12.43 11.05
CA GLU A 26 -8.05 12.47 9.73
C GLU A 26 -6.61 13.01 9.81
N LYS A 27 -6.40 14.08 10.58
CA LYS A 27 -5.06 14.62 10.84
C LYS A 27 -4.17 13.62 11.58
N ALA A 28 -4.71 12.87 12.53
CA ALA A 28 -4.00 11.83 13.26
C ALA A 28 -3.55 10.71 12.33
N VAL A 29 -4.42 10.27 11.41
CA VAL A 29 -4.13 9.27 10.37
C VAL A 29 -3.01 9.76 9.45
N HIS A 30 -3.07 11.01 8.98
CA HIS A 30 -2.00 11.59 8.16
C HIS A 30 -0.68 11.70 8.92
N GLY A 31 -0.71 12.19 10.16
CA GLY A 31 0.49 12.27 10.99
C GLY A 31 1.10 10.89 11.28
N TRP A 32 0.27 9.86 11.41
CA TRP A 32 0.73 8.49 11.57
C TRP A 32 1.44 8.00 10.30
N ASN A 33 0.88 8.27 9.12
CA ASN A 33 1.50 7.92 7.84
C ASN A 33 2.87 8.60 7.68
N ASP A 34 2.97 9.90 7.98
CA ASP A 34 4.21 10.66 7.88
C ASP A 34 5.32 10.07 8.76
N ALA A 35 4.97 9.59 9.96
CA ALA A 35 5.92 9.02 10.91
C ALA A 35 6.28 7.55 10.62
N ASN A 36 5.32 6.75 10.12
CA ASN A 36 5.44 5.29 10.16
C ASN A 36 5.40 4.60 8.80
N ALA A 37 4.79 5.21 7.78
CA ALA A 37 4.36 4.46 6.60
C ALA A 37 5.50 3.76 5.87
N ARG A 38 6.64 4.45 5.72
CA ARG A 38 7.83 3.89 5.06
C ARG A 38 8.44 2.73 5.85
N ASN A 39 8.52 2.86 7.18
CA ASN A 39 9.18 1.87 8.02
C ASN A 39 8.31 0.63 8.24
N LYS A 40 6.98 0.81 8.25
CA LYS A 40 6.02 -0.27 8.45
C LYS A 40 5.48 -0.86 7.14
N GLY A 41 5.74 -0.23 5.99
CA GLY A 41 5.17 -0.65 4.71
C GLY A 41 3.63 -0.61 4.71
N VAL A 42 3.03 0.30 5.46
CA VAL A 42 1.57 0.45 5.60
C VAL A 42 1.20 1.91 5.39
N ILE A 43 0.15 2.16 4.60
CA ILE A 43 -0.47 3.47 4.44
C ILE A 43 -1.91 3.37 4.91
N LEU A 44 -2.34 4.33 5.71
CA LEU A 44 -3.73 4.48 6.12
C LEU A 44 -4.41 5.50 5.20
N GLN A 45 -5.45 5.08 4.50
CA GLN A 45 -6.25 5.95 3.66
C GLN A 45 -7.52 6.36 4.40
N PRO A 46 -7.62 7.61 4.90
CA PRO A 46 -8.84 8.06 5.55
C PRO A 46 -9.99 8.12 4.54
N TRP A 47 -11.18 7.72 4.99
CA TRP A 47 -12.40 7.79 4.22
C TRP A 47 -13.50 8.48 5.02
N ARG A 48 -14.11 9.50 4.42
CA ARG A 48 -15.23 10.28 4.98
C ARG A 48 -16.29 10.45 3.91
N TRP A 49 -17.56 10.36 4.27
CA TRP A 49 -18.62 10.46 3.28
C TRP A 49 -18.63 11.84 2.59
N GLU A 50 -18.30 12.93 3.28
CA GLU A 50 -18.35 14.29 2.72
C GLU A 50 -17.35 14.52 1.58
N THR A 51 -16.19 13.86 1.66
CA THR A 51 -15.06 14.11 0.75
C THR A 51 -14.81 12.94 -0.20
N SER A 52 -15.19 11.73 0.21
CA SER A 52 -14.78 10.49 -0.45
C SER A 52 -15.96 9.70 -1.04
N ALA A 53 -17.20 9.98 -0.64
CA ALA A 53 -18.35 9.34 -1.27
C ALA A 53 -18.62 9.95 -2.65
N VAL A 54 -18.85 9.08 -3.63
CA VAL A 54 -19.26 9.47 -4.98
C VAL A 54 -20.78 9.62 -5.00
N PRO A 55 -21.31 10.74 -5.52
CA PRO A 55 -22.74 10.90 -5.73
C PRO A 55 -23.25 9.89 -6.77
N VAL A 56 -24.03 8.92 -6.31
CA VAL A 56 -24.66 7.89 -7.13
C VAL A 56 -26.16 7.88 -6.83
N MET A 57 -26.98 7.60 -7.86
CA MET A 57 -28.44 7.51 -7.73
C MET A 57 -28.89 6.06 -7.76
N GLY A 58 -30.08 5.77 -7.20
CA GLY A 58 -30.73 4.47 -7.34
C GLY A 58 -30.87 3.65 -6.06
N ALA A 59 -30.47 4.18 -4.90
CA ALA A 59 -30.75 3.58 -3.59
C ALA A 59 -30.89 4.66 -2.50
N HIS A 60 -31.26 4.24 -1.29
CA HIS A 60 -31.29 5.12 -0.12
C HIS A 60 -29.88 5.66 0.19
N PRO A 61 -29.71 6.96 0.54
CA PRO A 61 -28.39 7.56 0.77
C PRO A 61 -27.49 6.78 1.73
N GLN A 62 -28.03 6.34 2.88
CA GLN A 62 -27.25 5.54 3.84
C GLN A 62 -26.75 4.22 3.25
N LYS A 63 -27.54 3.56 2.40
CA LYS A 63 -27.12 2.30 1.76
C LYS A 63 -25.94 2.52 0.81
N LEU A 64 -25.93 3.67 0.12
CA LEU A 64 -24.83 4.05 -0.75
C LEU A 64 -23.57 4.40 0.04
N ILE A 65 -23.71 5.09 1.18
CA ILE A 65 -22.60 5.42 2.07
C ILE A 65 -22.00 4.14 2.66
N ASN A 66 -22.84 3.22 3.15
CA ASN A 66 -22.37 1.93 3.69
C ASN A 66 -21.62 1.11 2.65
N ALA A 67 -22.14 1.04 1.42
CA ALA A 67 -21.49 0.31 0.33
C ALA A 67 -20.14 0.91 -0.10
N GLN A 68 -20.01 2.24 -0.07
CA GLN A 68 -18.79 2.93 -0.49
C GLN A 68 -17.74 3.08 0.63
N GLY A 69 -18.19 3.11 1.88
CA GLY A 69 -17.36 3.36 3.05
C GLY A 69 -17.19 2.12 3.91
N VAL A 70 -18.27 1.70 4.58
CA VAL A 70 -18.22 0.62 5.56
C VAL A 70 -17.72 -0.66 4.91
N ASP A 71 -18.30 -1.07 3.79
CA ASP A 71 -18.01 -2.36 3.14
C ASP A 71 -16.58 -2.45 2.63
N ASP A 72 -16.00 -1.32 2.21
CA ASP A 72 -14.67 -1.23 1.62
C ASP A 72 -13.60 -0.68 2.60
N SER A 73 -13.95 -0.53 3.87
CA SER A 73 -13.00 -0.16 4.94
C SER A 73 -12.36 -1.38 5.60
N ASP A 74 -11.14 -1.20 6.11
CA ASP A 74 -10.45 -2.20 6.93
C ASP A 74 -10.62 -1.89 8.43
N ILE A 75 -10.68 -0.60 8.78
CA ILE A 75 -10.82 -0.12 10.17
C ILE A 75 -11.92 0.96 10.21
N VAL A 76 -12.74 0.96 11.27
CA VAL A 76 -13.79 1.97 11.47
C VAL A 76 -13.56 2.72 12.78
N PHE A 77 -13.47 4.04 12.71
CA PHE A 77 -13.56 4.94 13.85
C PHE A 77 -14.93 5.60 13.84
N ALA A 78 -15.72 5.41 14.91
CA ALA A 78 -16.98 6.11 15.08
C ALA A 78 -16.90 7.10 16.26
N LEU A 79 -17.21 8.36 15.99
CA LEU A 79 -17.10 9.46 16.95
C LEU A 79 -18.47 10.01 17.29
N PHE A 80 -18.76 10.19 18.58
CA PHE A 80 -20.00 10.75 19.07
C PHE A 80 -19.77 11.95 19.97
N GLY A 81 -20.59 12.99 19.79
CA GLY A 81 -20.55 14.24 20.55
C GLY A 81 -21.72 14.36 21.52
N GLY A 82 -22.59 15.33 21.25
CA GLY A 82 -23.84 15.53 21.97
C GLY A 82 -25.05 14.88 21.30
N ARG A 83 -24.88 14.28 20.11
CA ARG A 83 -25.97 13.72 19.31
C ARG A 83 -25.67 12.29 18.84
N LEU A 84 -26.72 11.50 18.68
CA LEU A 84 -26.64 10.14 18.11
C LEU A 84 -26.66 10.16 16.57
N GLY A 85 -27.38 11.13 15.99
CA GLY A 85 -27.60 11.25 14.56
C GLY A 85 -29.05 11.03 14.16
N SER A 86 -29.29 11.08 12.85
CA SER A 86 -30.63 10.91 12.27
C SER A 86 -30.92 9.43 12.01
N PRO A 87 -32.15 8.96 12.31
CA PRO A 87 -32.55 7.58 12.06
C PRO A 87 -32.53 7.28 10.56
N THR A 88 -32.32 6.01 10.26
CA THR A 88 -32.35 5.46 8.90
C THR A 88 -33.53 4.49 8.80
N PRO A 89 -33.86 3.97 7.60
CA PRO A 89 -34.92 2.98 7.47
C PRO A 89 -34.73 1.75 8.36
N ASP A 90 -33.47 1.39 8.63
CA ASP A 90 -33.10 0.11 9.24
C ASP A 90 -32.42 0.28 10.63
N ALA A 91 -32.11 1.51 11.08
CA ALA A 91 -31.40 1.76 12.35
C ALA A 91 -31.77 3.07 13.06
N ILE A 92 -31.39 3.16 14.34
CA ILE A 92 -31.64 4.33 15.21
C ILE A 92 -30.83 5.57 14.80
N SER A 93 -29.68 5.39 14.13
CA SER A 93 -28.98 6.44 13.42
C SER A 93 -28.09 5.90 12.31
N GLY A 94 -27.70 6.76 11.37
CA GLY A 94 -26.75 6.41 10.30
C GLY A 94 -25.41 5.90 10.84
N THR A 95 -24.82 6.62 11.80
CA THR A 95 -23.54 6.20 12.42
C THR A 95 -23.72 4.89 13.22
N ALA A 96 -24.86 4.66 13.86
CA ALA A 96 -25.14 3.38 14.52
C ALA A 96 -25.26 2.23 13.51
N GLU A 97 -25.92 2.45 12.37
CA GLU A 97 -26.00 1.48 11.26
C GLU A 97 -24.61 1.11 10.74
N GLU A 98 -23.74 2.09 10.57
CA GLU A 98 -22.35 1.90 10.13
C GLU A 98 -21.55 1.06 11.13
N VAL A 99 -21.72 1.31 12.42
CA VAL A 99 -21.08 0.56 13.51
C VAL A 99 -21.55 -0.90 13.54
N ASP A 100 -22.87 -1.14 13.54
CA ASP A 100 -23.41 -2.48 13.59
C ASP A 100 -22.99 -3.29 12.37
N ARG A 101 -23.04 -2.69 11.18
CA ARG A 101 -22.58 -3.33 9.94
C ARG A 101 -21.09 -3.67 9.96
N ALA A 102 -20.24 -2.77 10.47
CA ALA A 102 -18.80 -3.04 10.58
C ALA A 102 -18.50 -4.19 11.55
N LEU A 103 -19.23 -4.25 12.68
CA LEU A 103 -19.14 -5.35 13.63
C LEU A 103 -19.61 -6.68 13.03
N GLU A 104 -20.71 -6.68 12.26
CA GLU A 104 -21.20 -7.86 11.54
C GLU A 104 -20.17 -8.38 10.51
N LEU A 105 -19.44 -7.48 9.87
CA LEU A 105 -18.35 -7.82 8.95
C LEU A 105 -17.05 -8.23 9.65
N GLY A 106 -17.01 -8.22 10.99
CA GLY A 106 -15.84 -8.61 11.77
C GLY A 106 -14.66 -7.62 11.68
N LYS A 107 -14.93 -6.36 11.35
CA LYS A 107 -13.92 -5.32 11.22
C LYS A 107 -13.56 -4.74 12.59
N PRO A 108 -12.31 -4.30 12.83
CA PRO A 108 -11.98 -3.46 13.97
C PRO A 108 -12.83 -2.19 14.00
N VAL A 109 -13.58 -2.00 15.09
CA VAL A 109 -14.43 -0.82 15.32
C VAL A 109 -14.02 -0.13 16.62
N HIS A 110 -13.66 1.14 16.51
CA HIS A 110 -13.29 1.98 17.65
C HIS A 110 -14.33 3.06 17.89
N LEU A 111 -15.08 2.92 18.99
CA LEU A 111 -16.13 3.86 19.39
C LEU A 111 -15.58 4.87 20.39
N TYR A 112 -15.66 6.16 20.05
CA TYR A 112 -15.21 7.24 20.91
C TYR A 112 -16.34 8.23 21.23
N PHE A 113 -16.50 8.54 22.51
CA PHE A 113 -17.50 9.50 23.00
C PHE A 113 -16.83 10.74 23.57
N SER A 114 -17.27 11.91 23.12
CA SER A 114 -16.79 13.19 23.64
C SER A 114 -17.25 13.39 25.09
N THR A 115 -16.32 13.86 25.93
CA THR A 115 -16.58 14.35 27.30
C THR A 115 -16.40 15.86 27.41
N ALA A 116 -16.23 16.54 26.27
CA ALA A 116 -16.14 17.99 26.22
C ALA A 116 -17.45 18.64 26.72
N PRO A 117 -17.39 19.89 27.23
CA PRO A 117 -18.58 20.63 27.64
C PRO A 117 -19.61 20.70 26.50
N LEU A 118 -20.86 20.37 26.83
CA LEU A 118 -21.97 20.40 25.87
C LEU A 118 -22.54 21.83 25.74
N PRO A 119 -23.02 22.23 24.55
CA PRO A 119 -23.72 23.50 24.37
C PRO A 119 -24.96 23.61 25.27
N ASN A 120 -25.30 24.82 25.71
CA ASN A 120 -26.46 25.05 26.57
C ASN A 120 -27.80 24.77 25.86
N ASP A 121 -27.83 24.89 24.53
CA ASP A 121 -28.98 24.69 23.66
C ASP A 121 -29.03 23.27 23.06
N ILE A 122 -28.35 22.31 23.69
CA ILE A 122 -28.32 20.93 23.22
C ILE A 122 -29.71 20.29 23.18
N ASP A 123 -29.94 19.51 22.12
CA ASP A 123 -31.11 18.67 21.96
C ASP A 123 -31.05 17.48 22.94
N THR A 124 -31.81 17.59 24.03
CA THR A 124 -31.81 16.59 25.10
C THR A 124 -32.32 15.23 24.66
N ALA A 125 -33.22 15.17 23.68
CA ALA A 125 -33.73 13.90 23.16
C ALA A 125 -32.62 13.13 22.40
N GLN A 126 -31.82 13.85 21.60
CA GLN A 126 -30.64 13.27 20.94
C GLN A 126 -29.56 12.87 21.93
N LEU A 127 -29.35 13.66 22.97
CA LEU A 127 -28.39 13.33 24.03
C LEU A 127 -28.81 12.08 24.82
N ASP A 128 -30.10 11.94 25.14
CA ASP A 128 -30.61 10.77 25.85
C ASP A 128 -30.57 9.52 24.97
N ALA A 129 -30.87 9.64 23.67
CA ALA A 129 -30.68 8.55 22.70
C ALA A 129 -29.20 8.13 22.61
N LEU A 130 -28.28 9.09 22.58
CA LEU A 130 -26.85 8.81 22.59
C LEU A 130 -26.40 8.10 23.86
N ARG A 131 -26.90 8.52 25.03
CA ARG A 131 -26.61 7.85 26.32
C ARG A 131 -27.13 6.42 26.35
N ALA A 132 -28.33 6.17 25.82
CA ALA A 132 -28.89 4.84 25.70
C ALA A 132 -28.04 3.96 24.77
N PHE A 133 -27.65 4.48 23.61
CA PHE A 133 -26.75 3.79 22.67
C PHE A 133 -25.38 3.50 23.29
N LYS A 134 -24.76 4.47 23.98
CA LYS A 134 -23.49 4.28 24.70
C LYS A 134 -23.61 3.13 25.70
N LYS A 135 -24.70 3.09 26.48
CA LYS A 135 -24.94 2.03 27.45
C LYS A 135 -25.08 0.66 26.80
N ASP A 136 -25.80 0.56 25.69
CA ASP A 136 -25.92 -0.69 24.92
C ASP A 136 -24.56 -1.18 24.39
N MET A 137 -23.74 -0.26 23.86
CA MET A 137 -22.41 -0.60 23.37
C MET A 137 -21.43 -1.02 24.47
N GLN A 138 -21.59 -0.53 25.71
CA GLN A 138 -20.74 -0.93 26.85
C GLN A 138 -20.85 -2.43 27.16
N ASP A 139 -22.01 -3.04 26.90
CA ASP A 139 -22.21 -4.47 27.10
C ASP A 139 -21.59 -5.31 25.96
N ARG A 140 -21.27 -4.67 24.82
CA ARG A 140 -20.75 -5.30 23.60
C ARG A 140 -19.24 -5.11 23.40
N GLY A 141 -18.60 -4.16 24.10
CA GLY A 141 -17.17 -3.91 23.92
C GLY A 141 -16.60 -2.77 24.77
N LEU A 142 -15.32 -2.47 24.53
CA LEU A 142 -14.62 -1.35 25.15
C LEU A 142 -14.91 -0.05 24.39
N LEU A 143 -15.25 1.01 25.13
CA LEU A 143 -15.51 2.33 24.56
C LEU A 143 -14.39 3.29 24.97
N GLY A 144 -13.99 4.13 24.03
CA GLY A 144 -13.05 5.22 24.26
C GLY A 144 -13.77 6.53 24.61
N GLU A 145 -13.04 7.42 25.27
CA GLU A 145 -13.50 8.77 25.58
C GLU A 145 -12.42 9.79 25.24
N PHE A 146 -12.84 10.99 24.85
CA PHE A 146 -11.93 12.10 24.58
C PHE A 146 -12.56 13.43 25.00
N ASN A 147 -11.75 14.34 25.54
CA ASN A 147 -12.17 15.70 25.87
C ASN A 147 -11.71 16.71 24.81
N ASN A 148 -10.61 16.43 24.12
CA ASN A 148 -10.03 17.34 23.12
C ASN A 148 -9.32 16.58 22.01
N SER A 149 -8.91 17.31 20.97
CA SER A 149 -8.26 16.75 19.77
C SER A 149 -6.90 16.09 20.06
N GLU A 150 -6.15 16.56 21.06
CA GLU A 150 -4.84 15.96 21.41
C GLU A 150 -5.02 14.58 22.04
N GLN A 151 -5.97 14.45 22.98
CA GLN A 151 -6.34 13.18 23.57
C GLN A 151 -6.88 12.23 22.50
N LEU A 152 -7.76 12.71 21.63
CA LEU A 152 -8.29 11.90 20.53
C LEU A 152 -7.18 11.41 19.58
N ASN A 153 -6.21 12.27 19.24
CA ASN A 153 -5.05 11.88 18.43
C ASN A 153 -4.25 10.74 19.08
N HIS A 154 -3.99 10.82 20.40
CA HIS A 154 -3.31 9.76 21.12
C HIS A 154 -4.08 8.43 21.05
N GLU A 155 -5.39 8.48 21.27
CA GLU A 155 -6.27 7.32 21.24
C GLU A 155 -6.35 6.68 19.84
N VAL A 156 -6.44 7.50 18.80
CA VAL A 156 -6.44 7.04 17.39
C VAL A 156 -5.12 6.34 17.05
N TRP A 157 -3.97 6.93 17.42
CA TRP A 157 -2.67 6.30 17.18
C TRP A 157 -2.54 4.96 17.90
N LYS A 158 -2.97 4.90 19.16
CA LYS A 158 -2.98 3.66 19.94
C LYS A 158 -3.83 2.57 19.30
N ALA A 159 -5.04 2.93 18.83
CA ALA A 159 -5.95 2.02 18.15
C ALA A 159 -5.38 1.51 16.81
N ILE A 160 -4.81 2.40 16.00
CA ILE A 160 -4.14 2.05 14.74
C ILE A 160 -2.99 1.06 14.97
N GLU A 161 -2.13 1.34 15.94
CA GLU A 161 -0.99 0.47 16.24
C GLU A 161 -1.45 -0.93 16.68
N HIS A 162 -2.51 -1.00 17.49
CA HIS A 162 -3.13 -2.25 17.87
C HIS A 162 -3.68 -3.02 16.65
N ASP A 163 -4.42 -2.34 15.78
CA ASP A 163 -5.07 -2.97 14.63
C ASP A 163 -4.08 -3.47 13.59
N ILE A 164 -2.99 -2.74 13.35
CA ILE A 164 -1.96 -3.17 12.39
C ILE A 164 -1.37 -4.52 12.82
N VAL A 165 -1.10 -4.68 14.12
CA VAL A 165 -0.62 -5.95 14.68
C VAL A 165 -1.72 -7.03 14.58
N ALA A 166 -2.96 -6.69 14.94
CA ALA A 166 -4.09 -7.62 14.97
C ALA A 166 -4.51 -8.13 13.58
N LEU A 167 -4.49 -7.24 12.58
CA LEU A 167 -4.72 -7.56 11.16
C LEU A 167 -3.57 -8.34 10.55
N LYS A 168 -2.56 -8.71 11.36
CA LYS A 168 -1.41 -9.53 10.96
C LYS A 168 -0.67 -8.93 9.78
N LEU A 169 -0.64 -7.61 9.68
CA LEU A 169 0.15 -6.88 8.69
C LEU A 169 1.65 -7.01 8.97
N ASP A 170 2.03 -7.40 10.19
CA ASP A 170 3.38 -7.89 10.51
C ASP A 170 3.76 -9.16 9.70
N SER A 171 2.77 -9.84 9.11
CA SER A 171 2.91 -11.04 8.27
C SER A 171 2.35 -10.90 6.86
N ILE A 172 1.92 -9.71 6.45
CA ILE A 172 2.02 -9.37 5.03
C ILE A 172 3.51 -9.12 4.83
N PRO A 173 4.21 -9.87 3.96
CA PRO A 173 5.60 -9.59 3.68
C PRO A 173 5.69 -8.12 3.27
N ALA A 174 6.29 -7.29 4.12
CA ALA A 174 6.71 -5.95 3.77
C ALA A 174 7.71 -6.12 2.63
N ALA A 175 7.18 -6.06 1.41
CA ALA A 175 7.82 -6.61 0.23
C ALA A 175 8.09 -8.12 0.36
N GLN A 176 8.20 -8.78 -0.80
CA GLN A 176 9.09 -9.93 -0.92
C GLN A 176 10.33 -9.64 -0.08
N SER A 177 10.70 -10.57 0.80
CA SER A 177 11.99 -10.63 1.48
C SER A 177 12.96 -9.71 0.76
N GLN A 178 13.41 -8.61 1.40
CA GLN A 178 14.67 -8.03 0.97
C GLN A 178 15.57 -9.26 0.82
N PRO A 179 16.07 -9.55 -0.39
CA PRO A 179 16.93 -10.70 -0.56
C PRO A 179 18.01 -10.51 0.50
N SER A 180 18.01 -11.36 1.53
CA SER A 180 19.09 -11.34 2.50
C SER A 180 20.25 -11.94 1.71
N GLY A 181 21.12 -11.09 1.19
CA GLY A 181 22.06 -11.48 0.16
C GLY A 181 21.97 -10.70 -1.15
N VAL A 182 22.42 -11.35 -2.21
CA VAL A 182 22.47 -10.83 -3.57
C VAL A 182 21.22 -11.23 -4.33
N ASP A 183 20.63 -10.29 -5.06
CA ASP A 183 19.58 -10.57 -6.04
C ASP A 183 19.72 -9.66 -7.25
N PHE A 184 19.29 -10.15 -8.40
CA PHE A 184 19.41 -9.43 -9.66
C PHE A 184 18.05 -9.22 -10.32
N LEU A 185 17.83 -7.97 -10.73
CA LEU A 185 16.82 -7.62 -11.72
C LEU A 185 17.52 -7.42 -13.07
N VAL A 186 17.03 -8.10 -14.11
CA VAL A 186 17.57 -7.99 -15.48
C VAL A 186 16.51 -7.41 -16.38
N GLN A 187 16.79 -6.27 -17.02
CA GLN A 187 15.86 -5.60 -17.92
C GLN A 187 16.44 -5.54 -19.33
N PRO A 188 15.79 -6.14 -20.34
CA PRO A 188 16.22 -6.05 -21.72
C PRO A 188 15.85 -4.69 -22.32
N HIS A 189 16.78 -4.15 -23.12
CA HIS A 189 16.61 -2.89 -23.82
C HIS A 189 17.14 -3.01 -25.25
N GLN A 190 16.55 -2.21 -26.14
CA GLN A 190 17.01 -2.05 -27.51
C GLN A 190 16.91 -0.59 -27.96
N GLU A 191 17.86 -0.17 -28.78
CA GLU A 191 17.86 1.16 -29.39
C GLU A 191 18.22 1.04 -30.85
N ARG A 192 17.42 1.68 -31.70
CA ARG A 192 17.62 1.70 -33.15
C ARG A 192 18.23 3.03 -33.55
N GLU A 193 19.45 2.98 -34.08
CA GLU A 193 20.19 4.15 -34.55
C GLU A 193 20.36 4.12 -36.07
N VAL A 194 20.47 5.31 -36.68
CA VAL A 194 20.84 5.44 -38.09
C VAL A 194 22.34 5.20 -38.21
N SER A 195 22.71 4.08 -38.82
CA SER A 195 24.10 3.63 -38.96
C SER A 195 24.74 4.03 -40.29
N GLY A 196 24.04 4.80 -41.12
CA GLY A 196 24.55 5.30 -42.41
C GLY A 196 23.44 5.44 -43.46
N VAL A 197 23.85 5.58 -44.72
CA VAL A 197 22.96 5.70 -45.88
C VAL A 197 23.43 4.68 -46.94
N ASN A 198 22.50 3.95 -47.56
CA ASN A 198 22.84 3.01 -48.62
C ASN A 198 23.22 3.73 -49.92
N SER A 199 23.72 2.98 -50.91
CA SER A 199 24.10 3.52 -52.23
C SER A 199 22.97 4.19 -53.01
N LYS A 200 21.72 4.10 -52.54
CA LYS A 200 20.51 4.72 -53.11
C LYS A 200 19.98 5.89 -52.27
N GLY A 201 20.72 6.36 -51.26
CA GLY A 201 20.31 7.51 -50.43
C GLY A 201 19.33 7.19 -49.31
N ALA A 202 18.98 5.91 -49.08
CA ALA A 202 18.07 5.53 -47.99
C ALA A 202 18.83 5.27 -46.67
N PRO A 203 18.31 5.71 -45.52
CA PRO A 203 18.95 5.48 -44.23
C PRO A 203 19.04 3.99 -43.90
N ARG A 204 20.23 3.54 -43.51
CA ARG A 204 20.51 2.22 -42.93
C ARG A 204 20.42 2.33 -41.41
N TYR A 205 19.80 1.34 -40.79
CA TYR A 205 19.64 1.30 -39.35
C TYR A 205 20.44 0.14 -38.77
N THR A 206 20.93 0.33 -37.55
CA THR A 206 21.43 -0.76 -36.70
C THR A 206 20.64 -0.74 -35.40
N THR A 207 20.35 -1.93 -34.87
CA THR A 207 19.71 -2.05 -33.56
C THR A 207 20.76 -2.54 -32.57
N LYS A 208 20.99 -1.77 -31.51
CA LYS A 208 21.80 -2.18 -30.37
C LYS A 208 20.88 -2.81 -29.33
N HIS A 209 21.35 -3.88 -28.70
CA HIS A 209 20.64 -4.52 -27.59
C HIS A 209 21.55 -4.54 -26.36
N TRP A 210 20.97 -4.39 -25.18
CA TRP A 210 21.68 -4.56 -23.91
C TRP A 210 20.72 -4.99 -22.82
N LEU A 211 21.28 -5.56 -21.76
CA LEU A 211 20.59 -5.91 -20.54
C LEU A 211 21.08 -4.95 -19.44
N ASP A 212 20.17 -4.23 -18.79
CA ASP A 212 20.49 -3.49 -17.58
C ASP A 212 20.29 -4.44 -16.38
N ILE A 213 21.39 -4.74 -15.67
CA ILE A 213 21.46 -5.71 -14.58
C ILE A 213 21.61 -4.94 -13.28
N THR A 214 20.58 -4.92 -12.46
CA THR A 214 20.55 -4.21 -11.19
C THR A 214 20.66 -5.18 -10.03
N ASN A 215 21.65 -4.98 -9.14
CA ASN A 215 21.66 -5.69 -7.86
C ASN A 215 20.59 -5.09 -6.93
N THR A 216 19.50 -5.81 -6.72
CA THR A 216 18.36 -5.43 -5.88
C THR A 216 18.44 -6.02 -4.47
N GLY A 217 19.49 -6.80 -4.19
CA GLY A 217 19.80 -7.34 -2.86
C GLY A 217 20.38 -6.30 -1.89
N ASP A 218 20.66 -6.74 -0.67
CA ASP A 218 21.19 -5.89 0.42
C ASP A 218 22.74 -5.98 0.57
N ARG A 219 23.38 -6.90 -0.17
CA ARG A 219 24.85 -7.09 -0.22
C ARG A 219 25.44 -6.78 -1.59
N ASP A 220 26.75 -6.54 -1.61
CA ASP A 220 27.51 -6.47 -2.85
C ASP A 220 27.64 -7.87 -3.45
N ALA A 221 27.50 -7.99 -4.77
CA ALA A 221 27.66 -9.23 -5.48
C ALA A 221 29.09 -9.35 -5.99
N GLU A 222 29.85 -10.32 -5.47
CA GLU A 222 31.23 -10.57 -5.86
C GLU A 222 31.33 -11.75 -6.82
N GLY A 223 32.40 -11.79 -7.63
CA GLY A 223 32.62 -12.91 -8.55
C GLY A 223 31.60 -13.02 -9.69
N VAL A 224 30.89 -11.94 -10.01
CA VAL A 224 29.76 -11.95 -10.95
C VAL A 224 30.21 -12.28 -12.37
N ALA A 225 29.68 -13.36 -12.93
CA ALA A 225 29.93 -13.79 -14.31
C ALA A 225 28.61 -13.96 -15.09
N PHE A 226 28.69 -13.78 -16.41
CA PHE A 226 27.53 -13.83 -17.30
C PHE A 226 27.72 -14.89 -18.37
N GLU A 227 26.70 -15.71 -18.59
CA GLU A 227 26.69 -16.77 -19.59
C GLU A 227 25.37 -16.76 -20.36
N SER A 228 25.42 -17.01 -21.67
CA SER A 228 24.23 -17.28 -22.49
C SER A 228 23.97 -18.78 -22.46
N VAL A 229 22.78 -19.19 -22.01
CA VAL A 229 22.44 -20.61 -21.83
C VAL A 229 21.38 -21.03 -22.86
N GLY A 230 21.55 -22.24 -23.42
CA GLY A 230 20.65 -22.87 -24.38
C GLY A 230 21.39 -23.37 -25.62
N GLU A 231 21.16 -24.63 -26.02
CA GLU A 231 21.87 -25.30 -27.13
C GLU A 231 21.71 -24.57 -28.48
N ASP A 232 20.64 -23.80 -28.66
CA ASP A 232 20.34 -22.97 -29.85
C ASP A 232 20.14 -21.48 -29.50
N SER A 233 20.77 -20.98 -28.44
CA SER A 233 20.62 -19.59 -28.02
C SER A 233 21.11 -18.64 -29.11
N ALA A 234 20.22 -17.77 -29.60
CA ALA A 234 20.56 -16.71 -30.55
C ALA A 234 21.33 -15.55 -29.91
N MET A 235 21.59 -15.56 -28.60
CA MET A 235 22.14 -14.43 -27.86
C MET A 235 23.64 -14.59 -27.58
N PHE A 236 24.42 -13.56 -27.93
CA PHE A 236 25.84 -13.43 -27.61
C PHE A 236 26.08 -12.24 -26.69
N ILE A 237 26.90 -12.44 -25.66
CA ILE A 237 27.29 -11.41 -24.71
C ILE A 237 28.54 -10.70 -25.24
N ALA A 238 28.48 -9.37 -25.38
CA ALA A 238 29.58 -8.54 -25.87
C ALA A 238 30.25 -7.72 -24.75
N GLY A 239 30.10 -8.19 -23.50
CA GLY A 239 30.60 -7.56 -22.28
C GLY A 239 32.02 -7.99 -21.89
N PRO A 240 32.53 -7.47 -20.75
CA PRO A 240 33.88 -7.78 -20.27
C PRO A 240 34.04 -9.27 -19.95
N GLU A 241 35.18 -9.84 -20.35
CA GLU A 241 35.56 -11.21 -20.04
C GLU A 241 36.10 -11.30 -18.60
N GLY A 242 35.41 -12.05 -17.75
CA GLY A 242 35.85 -12.36 -16.40
C GLY A 242 34.92 -11.84 -15.29
N PRO A 243 35.10 -12.36 -14.06
CA PRO A 243 34.26 -12.02 -12.91
C PRO A 243 34.37 -10.54 -12.54
N THR A 244 33.26 -9.94 -12.11
CA THR A 244 33.19 -8.54 -11.68
C THR A 244 32.41 -8.40 -10.37
N THR A 245 32.39 -7.20 -9.80
CA THR A 245 31.55 -6.88 -8.63
C THR A 245 30.41 -5.96 -9.07
N ILE A 246 29.19 -6.24 -8.59
CA ILE A 246 28.04 -5.33 -8.72
C ILE A 246 27.60 -4.93 -7.31
N HIS A 247 27.89 -3.69 -6.94
CA HIS A 247 27.55 -3.17 -5.62
C HIS A 247 26.03 -3.15 -5.40
N ARG A 248 25.60 -3.19 -4.14
CA ARG A 248 24.18 -3.07 -3.79
C ARG A 248 23.56 -1.82 -4.44
N GLY A 249 22.41 -1.98 -5.09
CA GLY A 249 21.72 -0.91 -5.80
C GLY A 249 22.39 -0.41 -7.09
N GLN A 250 23.52 -0.99 -7.49
CA GLN A 250 24.19 -0.63 -8.75
C GLN A 250 23.51 -1.32 -9.93
N THR A 251 23.35 -0.56 -11.02
CA THR A 251 22.99 -1.10 -12.33
C THR A 251 24.21 -1.18 -13.22
N ARG A 252 24.43 -2.35 -13.84
CA ARG A 252 25.46 -2.59 -14.84
C ARG A 252 24.81 -2.91 -16.17
N ARG A 253 25.26 -2.23 -17.23
CA ARG A 253 24.83 -2.49 -18.60
C ARG A 253 25.66 -3.60 -19.23
N LEU A 254 25.01 -4.64 -19.73
CA LEU A 254 25.61 -5.76 -20.45
C LEU A 254 25.17 -5.74 -21.92
N PRO A 255 26.05 -5.33 -22.86
CA PRO A 255 25.74 -5.35 -24.28
C PRO A 255 25.52 -6.79 -24.77
N VAL A 256 24.46 -7.00 -25.56
CA VAL A 256 24.14 -8.31 -26.17
C VAL A 256 23.88 -8.16 -27.66
N MET A 257 24.11 -9.25 -28.41
CA MET A 257 23.86 -9.35 -29.84
C MET A 257 22.99 -10.56 -30.12
N PHE A 258 22.02 -10.41 -31.02
CA PHE A 258 21.17 -11.51 -31.45
C PHE A 258 21.48 -11.93 -32.89
N THR A 259 21.64 -13.23 -33.13
CA THR A 259 21.83 -13.79 -34.48
C THR A 259 20.53 -14.34 -35.05
N PHE A 260 20.39 -14.28 -36.37
CA PHE A 260 19.28 -14.92 -37.06
C PHE A 260 19.41 -16.45 -36.99
N GLY A 261 18.39 -17.15 -36.47
CA GLY A 261 18.28 -18.61 -36.58
C GLY A 261 18.06 -19.39 -35.28
N GLY A 262 18.10 -18.77 -34.09
CA GLY A 262 17.75 -19.46 -32.85
C GLY A 262 16.24 -19.62 -32.70
N SER A 263 15.80 -20.80 -32.25
CA SER A 263 14.38 -21.12 -32.04
C SER A 263 13.95 -21.02 -30.57
N GLY A 264 14.91 -20.85 -29.65
CA GLY A 264 14.66 -20.74 -28.21
C GLY A 264 14.64 -19.30 -27.71
N ASP A 265 13.87 -19.07 -26.64
CA ASP A 265 13.89 -17.80 -25.90
C ASP A 265 15.29 -17.59 -25.30
N PRO A 266 15.91 -16.41 -25.46
CA PRO A 266 17.25 -16.17 -24.95
C PRO A 266 17.26 -16.16 -23.41
N VAL A 267 18.20 -16.89 -22.82
CA VAL A 267 18.37 -17.00 -21.37
C VAL A 267 19.76 -16.50 -20.97
N LEU A 268 19.80 -15.52 -20.06
CA LEU A 268 21.01 -15.06 -19.39
C LEU A 268 21.15 -15.81 -18.06
N ARG A 269 22.27 -16.50 -17.86
CA ARG A 269 22.70 -16.99 -16.54
C ARG A 269 23.64 -15.98 -15.90
N ILE A 270 23.34 -15.60 -14.68
CA ILE A 270 24.23 -14.81 -13.82
C ILE A 270 24.75 -15.74 -12.72
N GLN A 271 26.07 -15.81 -12.55
CA GLN A 271 26.75 -16.52 -11.47
C GLN A 271 27.40 -15.52 -10.53
N TRP A 272 27.44 -15.78 -9.23
CA TRP A 272 28.11 -14.95 -8.23
C TRP A 272 28.54 -15.78 -7.01
N ALA A 273 29.47 -15.26 -6.22
CA ALA A 273 29.86 -15.84 -4.94
C ALA A 273 29.09 -15.17 -3.79
N GLU A 274 28.56 -15.98 -2.87
CA GLU A 274 27.84 -15.53 -1.69
C GLU A 274 28.07 -16.48 -0.52
N ASP A 275 28.52 -15.95 0.62
CA ASP A 275 28.84 -16.74 1.82
C ASP A 275 29.78 -17.94 1.54
N ASP A 276 30.80 -17.72 0.71
CA ASP A 276 31.75 -18.75 0.21
C ASP A 276 31.12 -19.88 -0.63
N GLU A 277 29.88 -19.71 -1.10
CA GLU A 277 29.20 -20.62 -2.04
C GLU A 277 28.99 -19.97 -3.41
N ASP A 278 29.22 -20.73 -4.48
CA ASP A 278 28.87 -20.31 -5.83
C ASP A 278 27.35 -20.45 -6.06
N LYS A 279 26.72 -19.33 -6.40
CA LYS A 279 25.29 -19.23 -6.73
C LYS A 279 25.11 -18.90 -8.21
N HIS A 280 23.95 -19.28 -8.76
CA HIS A 280 23.56 -18.86 -10.10
C HIS A 280 22.04 -18.71 -10.23
N ARG A 281 21.61 -17.89 -11.20
CA ARG A 281 20.21 -17.71 -11.56
C ARG A 281 20.07 -17.44 -13.06
N ASP A 282 19.02 -18.01 -13.64
CA ASP A 282 18.69 -17.90 -15.06
C ASP A 282 17.55 -16.89 -15.27
N PHE A 283 17.69 -16.04 -16.28
CA PHE A 283 16.77 -14.96 -16.63
C PHE A 283 16.38 -15.06 -18.10
N HIS A 284 15.09 -15.19 -18.39
CA HIS A 284 14.57 -15.11 -19.75
C HIS A 284 14.53 -13.65 -20.19
N VAL A 285 15.21 -13.34 -21.30
CA VAL A 285 15.47 -11.95 -21.77
C VAL A 285 15.03 -11.72 -23.23
N GLY A 286 14.02 -12.49 -23.66
CA GLY A 286 13.41 -12.41 -25.00
C GLY A 286 12.47 -11.24 -25.19
#